data_AF-K1STH1-F1
#
_entry.id   AF-K1STH1-F1
#
_cell.length_a   1.000
_cell.length_b   1.000
_cell.length_c   1.000
_cell.angle_alpha   90.00
_cell.angle_beta   90.00
_cell.angle_gamma   90.00
#
_symmetry.space_group_name_H-M   'P 1'
#
loop_
_entity.id
_entity.type
_entity.pdbx_description
1 polymer ?
#
loop_
_entity_poly.entity_id
_entity_poly.type
_entity_poly.pdbx_seq_one_letter_code
_entity_poly.pdbx_strand_id
1 'polypeptide(L)'
;EFWKKVPSLDADFESRRQKLEDENKRWRFVAKLENGKGSVSLQEVDSKHPFYGLEGSNNIILLTTERYKEYPMMIQGYGAGASVTAAGVFADIMSIANI
;
A
#
# COMPACT_ATOMS: atom_id res chain seq x y z
N GLU A 1 -22.79 -17.73 -1.37
CA GLU A 1 -23.31 -16.43 -1.87
C GLU A 1 -22.21 -15.48 -2.31
N PHE A 2 -21.42 -14.85 -1.42
CA PHE A 2 -20.39 -13.85 -1.79
C PHE A 2 -19.45 -14.30 -2.92
N TRP A 3 -18.71 -15.41 -2.72
CA TRP A 3 -17.74 -15.91 -3.70
C TRP A 3 -18.35 -16.29 -5.06
N LYS A 4 -19.66 -16.57 -5.12
CA LYS A 4 -20.36 -16.84 -6.38
C LYS A 4 -20.68 -15.56 -7.16
N LYS A 5 -20.76 -14.42 -6.46
CA LYS A 5 -21.12 -13.11 -7.04
C LYS A 5 -19.90 -12.27 -7.39
N VAL A 6 -18.75 -12.46 -6.73
CA VAL A 6 -17.51 -11.72 -7.06
C VAL A 6 -17.19 -11.76 -8.57
N PRO A 7 -17.26 -12.92 -9.27
CA PRO A 7 -16.90 -12.97 -10.68
C PRO A 7 -17.78 -12.11 -11.61
N SER A 8 -18.98 -11.70 -11.16
CA SER A 8 -19.82 -10.82 -11.98
C SER A 8 -19.28 -9.40 -12.11
N LEU A 9 -18.28 -9.03 -11.31
CA LEU A 9 -17.61 -7.73 -11.36
C LEU A 9 -16.33 -7.74 -12.23
N ASP A 10 -15.81 -8.94 -12.55
CA ASP A 10 -14.50 -9.09 -13.18
C ASP A 10 -14.41 -8.36 -14.53
N ALA A 11 -15.46 -8.45 -15.36
CA ALA A 11 -15.46 -7.83 -16.69
C ALA A 11 -15.34 -6.29 -16.65
N ASP A 12 -16.04 -5.63 -15.71
CA ASP A 12 -15.98 -4.18 -15.55
C ASP A 12 -14.61 -3.76 -14.99
N PHE A 13 -14.13 -4.46 -13.96
CA PHE A 13 -12.82 -4.20 -13.37
C PHE A 13 -11.69 -4.40 -14.37
N GLU A 14 -11.75 -5.44 -15.18
CA GLU A 14 -10.73 -5.77 -16.17
C GLU A 14 -10.69 -4.74 -17.31
N SER A 15 -11.84 -4.32 -17.82
CA SER A 15 -11.93 -3.25 -18.83
C SER A 15 -11.27 -1.95 -18.35
N ARG A 16 -11.55 -1.57 -17.10
CA ARG A 16 -10.95 -0.38 -16.47
C ARG A 16 -9.46 -0.57 -16.18
N ARG A 17 -9.03 -1.77 -15.76
CA ARG A 17 -7.62 -2.10 -15.52
C ARG A 17 -6.80 -1.97 -16.82
N GLN A 18 -7.30 -2.49 -17.93
CA GLN A 18 -6.65 -2.41 -19.24
C GLN A 18 -6.49 -0.96 -19.70
N LYS A 19 -7.54 -0.14 -19.57
CA LYS A 19 -7.45 1.29 -19.86
C LYS A 19 -6.34 1.99 -19.07
N LEU A 20 -6.21 1.67 -17.78
CA LEU A 20 -5.15 2.24 -16.95
C LEU A 20 -3.77 1.74 -17.37
N GLU A 21 -3.64 0.47 -17.73
CA GLU A 21 -2.38 -0.09 -18.22
C GLU A 21 -1.93 0.60 -19.52
N ASP A 22 -2.86 0.86 -20.45
CA ASP A 22 -2.60 1.64 -21.68
C ASP A 22 -2.15 3.07 -21.36
N GLU A 23 -2.67 3.67 -20.28
CA GLU A 23 -2.27 4.97 -19.76
C GLU A 23 -0.99 4.92 -18.89
N ASN A 24 -0.34 3.75 -18.77
CA ASN A 24 0.80 3.50 -17.90
C ASN A 24 0.54 3.86 -16.42
N LYS A 25 -0.66 3.53 -15.96
CA LYS A 25 -1.17 3.67 -14.59
C LYS A 25 -1.57 2.32 -14.01
N ARG A 26 -1.70 2.27 -12.69
CA ARG A 26 -2.18 1.09 -11.94
C ARG A 26 -3.10 1.51 -10.82
N TRP A 27 -4.01 0.63 -10.43
CA TRP A 27 -4.74 0.80 -9.18
C TRP A 27 -3.94 0.37 -7.96
N ARG A 28 -4.05 1.13 -6.88
CA ARG A 28 -3.51 0.82 -5.56
C ARG A 28 -4.53 1.14 -4.49
N PHE A 29 -4.69 0.24 -3.53
CA PHE A 29 -5.57 0.48 -2.38
C PHE A 29 -4.76 1.20 -1.30
N VAL A 30 -5.07 2.47 -1.07
CA VAL A 30 -4.22 3.40 -0.30
C VAL A 30 -4.98 3.90 0.90
N ALA A 31 -4.34 3.83 2.06
CA ALA A 31 -4.72 4.60 3.24
C ALA A 31 -3.93 5.92 3.27
N LYS A 32 -4.61 7.03 3.53
CA LYS A 32 -3.99 8.36 3.67
C LYS A 32 -4.43 9.01 4.96
N LEU A 33 -3.48 9.51 5.74
CA LEU A 33 -3.71 10.39 6.88
C LEU A 33 -3.17 11.78 6.54
N GLU A 34 -4.04 12.76 6.42
CA GLU A 34 -3.66 14.14 6.05
C GLU A 34 -4.48 15.13 6.85
N ASN A 35 -3.83 16.13 7.45
CA ASN A 35 -4.48 17.14 8.29
C ASN A 35 -5.39 16.54 9.37
N GLY A 36 -4.92 15.46 10.01
CA GLY A 36 -5.67 14.72 11.04
C GLY A 36 -6.84 13.87 10.54
N LYS A 37 -7.04 13.76 9.21
CA LYS A 37 -8.14 13.00 8.61
C LYS A 37 -7.64 11.75 7.90
N GLY A 38 -8.12 10.60 8.33
CA GLY A 38 -7.87 9.31 7.69
C GLY A 38 -8.86 9.03 6.56
N SER A 39 -8.37 8.43 5.48
CA SER A 39 -9.19 7.95 4.36
C SER A 39 -8.58 6.67 3.79
N VAL A 40 -9.41 5.83 3.17
CA VAL A 40 -8.98 4.63 2.47
C VAL A 40 -9.72 4.56 1.14
N SER A 41 -8.99 4.41 0.04
CA SER A 41 -9.59 4.38 -1.30
C SER A 41 -8.74 3.59 -2.30
N LEU A 42 -9.39 3.14 -3.37
CA LEU A 42 -8.70 2.69 -4.57
C LEU A 42 -8.24 3.92 -5.37
N GLN A 43 -6.94 4.04 -5.61
CA GLN A 43 -6.34 5.18 -6.30
C GLN A 43 -5.63 4.73 -7.57
N GLU A 44 -5.68 5.57 -8.60
CA GLU A 44 -4.89 5.42 -9.81
C GLU A 44 -3.53 6.08 -9.60
N VAL A 45 -2.45 5.35 -9.85
CA VAL A 45 -1.08 5.84 -9.71
C VAL A 45 -0.35 5.65 -11.02
N ASP A 46 0.39 6.67 -11.47
CA ASP A 46 1.22 6.59 -12.67
C ASP A 46 2.58 5.92 -12.38
N SER A 47 3.32 5.59 -13.45
CA SER A 47 4.65 4.96 -13.38
C SER A 47 5.72 5.71 -12.58
N LYS A 48 5.55 7.01 -12.30
CA LYS A 48 6.48 7.81 -11.49
C LYS A 48 6.11 7.79 -10.01
N HIS A 49 4.89 7.38 -9.68
CA HIS A 49 4.44 7.31 -8.30
C HIS A 49 5.12 6.15 -7.55
N PRO A 50 5.62 6.33 -6.31
CA PRO A 50 6.33 5.29 -5.57
C PRO A 50 5.54 3.98 -5.39
N PHE A 51 4.21 4.07 -5.34
CA PHE A 51 3.34 2.90 -5.20
C PHE A 51 3.13 2.10 -6.49
N TYR A 52 3.59 2.58 -7.65
CA TYR A 52 3.36 1.89 -8.92
C TYR A 52 4.04 0.51 -8.95
N GLY A 53 5.28 0.42 -8.46
CA GLY A 53 6.09 -0.80 -8.42
C GLY A 53 5.79 -1.75 -7.25
N LEU A 54 4.71 -1.54 -6.50
CA LEU A 54 4.28 -2.47 -5.45
C LEU A 54 3.95 -3.85 -6.03
N GLU A 55 4.58 -4.90 -5.47
CA GLU A 55 4.44 -6.29 -5.89
C GLU A 55 4.34 -7.24 -4.69
N GLY A 56 3.62 -8.34 -4.88
CA GLY A 56 3.46 -9.39 -3.87
C GLY A 56 2.84 -8.89 -2.56
N SER A 57 3.44 -9.30 -1.44
CA SER A 57 3.01 -8.91 -0.08
C SER A 57 3.77 -7.69 0.47
N ASN A 58 4.52 -6.97 -0.38
CA ASN A 58 5.18 -5.75 0.05
C ASN A 58 4.14 -4.66 0.35
N ASN A 59 4.45 -3.83 1.34
CA ASN A 59 3.75 -2.58 1.63
C ASN A 59 4.72 -1.41 1.51
N ILE A 60 4.20 -0.23 1.20
CA ILE A 60 4.98 1.02 1.20
C ILE A 60 4.24 2.06 2.04
N ILE A 61 4.97 2.78 2.88
CA ILE A 61 4.50 3.96 3.60
C ILE A 61 5.34 5.16 3.15
N LEU A 62 4.66 6.25 2.79
CA LEU A 62 5.29 7.55 2.53
C LEU A 62 4.99 8.49 3.69
N LEU A 63 6.05 9.03 4.29
CA LEU A 63 5.96 10.01 5.36
C LEU A 63 6.44 11.37 4.86
N THR A 64 5.50 12.30 4.71
CA THR A 64 5.79 13.70 4.39
C THR A 64 5.80 14.51 5.67
N THR A 65 6.91 15.20 5.94
CA THR A 65 7.06 16.07 7.12
C THR A 65 7.65 17.41 6.70
N GLU A 66 7.77 18.37 7.62
CA GLU A 66 8.46 19.64 7.33
C GLU A 66 9.90 19.43 6.82
N ARG A 67 10.61 18.43 7.36
CA ARG A 67 11.99 18.11 6.98
C ARG A 67 12.06 17.21 5.73
N TYR A 68 11.03 16.41 5.49
CA TYR A 68 10.92 15.51 4.34
C TYR A 68 9.76 15.95 3.43
N LYS A 69 9.80 17.21 2.98
CA LYS A 69 8.73 17.81 2.17
C LYS A 69 8.91 17.56 0.68
N GLU A 70 10.12 17.79 0.16
CA GLU A 70 10.45 17.62 -1.27
C GLU A 70 10.64 16.14 -1.62
N TYR A 71 11.27 15.39 -0.72
CA TYR A 71 11.52 13.96 -0.87
C TYR A 71 10.94 13.24 0.36
N PRO A 72 9.67 12.78 0.31
CA PRO A 72 9.05 12.05 1.40
C PRO A 72 9.87 10.81 1.78
N MET A 73 9.92 10.51 3.08
CA MET A 73 10.57 9.28 3.55
C MET A 73 9.74 8.08 3.11
N MET A 74 10.38 7.14 2.42
CA MET A 74 9.75 5.92 1.95
C MET A 74 10.23 4.73 2.77
N ILE A 75 9.28 3.99 3.34
CA ILE A 75 9.53 2.73 4.05
C ILE A 75 8.85 1.63 3.25
N GLN A 76 9.62 0.65 2.78
CA GLN A 76 9.13 -0.46 1.97
C GLN A 76 9.65 -1.79 2.52
N GLY A 77 8.80 -2.81 2.51
CA GLY A 77 9.17 -4.17 2.86
C GLY A 77 7.95 -5.08 2.95
N TYR A 78 8.17 -6.31 3.39
CA TYR A 78 7.11 -7.28 3.61
C TYR A 78 6.10 -6.76 4.63
N GLY A 79 4.85 -6.60 4.19
CA GLY A 79 3.75 -6.13 5.04
C GLY A 79 2.99 -7.25 5.74
N ALA A 80 3.20 -8.49 5.31
CA ALA A 80 2.56 -9.67 5.86
C ALA A 80 3.47 -10.90 5.71
N GLY A 81 3.37 -11.82 6.67
CA GLY A 81 4.10 -13.09 6.69
C GLY A 81 4.45 -13.46 8.13
N ALA A 82 4.25 -14.74 8.49
CA ALA A 82 4.39 -15.17 9.89
C ALA A 82 5.76 -14.83 10.49
N SER A 83 6.84 -15.05 9.74
CA SER A 83 8.21 -14.77 10.19
C SER A 83 8.49 -13.27 10.37
N VAL A 84 8.08 -12.44 9.41
CA VAL A 84 8.33 -10.98 9.46
C VAL A 84 7.50 -10.31 10.56
N THR A 85 6.26 -10.77 10.76
CA THR A 85 5.42 -10.29 11.86
C THR A 85 5.98 -10.70 13.22
N ALA A 86 6.45 -11.94 13.37
CA ALA A 86 7.08 -12.39 14.62
C ALA A 86 8.37 -11.60 14.94
N ALA A 87 9.18 -11.29 13.93
CA ALA A 87 10.37 -10.46 14.11
C ALA A 87 10.04 -9.06 14.62
N GLY A 88 8.96 -8.43 14.12
CA GLY A 88 8.48 -7.14 14.61
C GLY A 88 8.09 -7.18 16.09
N VAL A 89 7.26 -8.15 16.48
CA VAL A 89 6.87 -8.35 17.88
C VAL A 89 8.09 -8.61 18.78
N PHE A 90 9.05 -9.41 18.31
CA PHE A 90 10.27 -9.69 19.07
C PHE A 90 11.13 -8.43 19.27
N ALA A 91 11.24 -7.57 18.24
CA ALA A 91 11.94 -6.30 18.37
C ALA A 91 11.30 -5.39 19.44
N ASP A 92 9.97 -5.36 19.51
CA ASP A 92 9.25 -4.62 20.55
C ASP A 92 9.55 -5.17 21.96
N ILE A 93 9.59 -6.50 22.13
CA ILE A 93 9.95 -7.13 23.41
C ILE A 93 11.37 -6.73 23.83
N MET A 94 12.34 -6.80 22.91
CA MET A 94 13.73 -6.41 23.20
C MET A 94 13.85 -4.93 23.54
N SER A 95 13.06 -4.07 22.88
CA SER A 95 13.01 -2.64 23.17
C SER A 95 12.53 -2.37 24.60
N ILE A 96 11.47 -3.05 25.04
CA ILE A 96 10.90 -2.90 26.39
C ILE A 96 11.83 -3.48 27.45
N ALA A 97 12.46 -4.62 27.20
CA ALA A 97 13.32 -5.31 28.16
C ALA A 97 14.67 -4.60 28.42
N ASN A 98 15.09 -3.72 27.51
CA ASN A 98 16.32 -2.92 27.63
C ASN A 98 16.10 -1.54 28.27
N ILE A 99 14.93 -1.30 28.88
CA ILE A 99 14.62 -0.15 29.73
C ILE A 99 14.82 -0.54 31.19
#